data_AF-A0A8D0HCT4-F1
#
_entry.id   AF-A0A8D0HCT4-F1
#
_cell.length_a   1.000
_cell.length_b   1.000
_cell.length_c   1.000
_cell.angle_alpha   90.00
_cell.angle_beta   90.00
_cell.angle_gamma   90.00
#
_symmetry.space_group_name_H-M   'P 1'
#
loop_
_entity.id
_entity.type
_entity.pdbx_description
1 polymer ?
#
loop_
_entity_poly.entity_id
_entity_poly.type
_entity_poly.pdbx_seq_one_letter_code
_entity_poly.pdbx_strand_id
1 'polypeptide(L)'
;YWGLVTIFRVWVVISPERVPYDRLGQFGRFTKYLVDHHYKLLKNGFWLAWGLHVAEALYSVKLCKTKGITDSSTQQRWFIQTFLFGIASLSHLLAYRTQLKKQR
;
A
#
# COMPACT_ATOMS: atom_id res chain seq x y z
N TYR A 1 2.32 -0.45 10.33
CA TYR A 1 2.27 -1.90 10.08
C TYR A 1 2.28 -2.32 8.60
N TRP A 2 1.94 -1.45 7.63
CA TRP A 2 1.96 -1.81 6.20
C TRP A 2 3.35 -1.75 5.53
N GLY A 3 4.17 -0.73 5.82
CA GLY A 3 5.46 -0.51 5.14
C GLY A 3 6.52 -1.62 5.30
N LEU A 4 6.58 -2.29 6.47
CA LEU A 4 7.53 -3.40 6.67
C LEU A 4 7.09 -4.68 5.93
N VAL A 5 5.78 -4.91 5.83
CA VAL A 5 5.21 -6.09 5.15
C VAL A 5 5.37 -5.97 3.64
N THR A 6 5.23 -4.76 3.09
CA THR A 6 5.45 -4.51 1.65
C THR A 6 6.91 -4.64 1.28
N ILE A 7 7.84 -4.08 2.06
CA ILE A 7 9.29 -4.20 1.79
C ILE A 7 9.72 -5.67 1.81
N PHE A 8 9.28 -6.45 2.80
CA PHE A 8 9.57 -7.88 2.87
C PHE A 8 9.00 -8.64 1.67
N ARG A 9 7.74 -8.36 1.26
CA ARG A 9 7.12 -8.98 0.07
C ARG A 9 7.81 -8.60 -1.24
N VAL A 10 8.19 -7.34 -1.41
CA VAL A 10 8.96 -6.87 -2.57
C VAL A 10 10.27 -7.64 -2.67
N TRP A 11 10.97 -7.80 -1.55
CA TRP A 11 12.24 -8.49 -1.52
C TRP A 11 12.12 -9.98 -1.88
N VAL A 12 11.10 -10.67 -1.34
CA VAL A 12 10.80 -12.07 -1.66
C VAL A 12 10.42 -12.29 -3.12
N VAL A 13 9.74 -11.33 -3.77
CA VAL A 13 9.29 -11.48 -5.16
C VAL A 13 10.34 -11.04 -6.17
N ILE A 14 11.12 -9.98 -5.88
CA ILE A 14 12.12 -9.45 -6.81
C ILE A 14 13.47 -10.16 -6.67
N SER A 15 13.83 -10.57 -5.45
CA SER A 15 15.12 -11.17 -5.16
C SER A 15 14.99 -12.27 -4.10
N PRO A 16 14.22 -13.34 -4.38
CA PRO A 16 14.00 -14.45 -3.45
C PRO A 16 15.31 -15.03 -2.91
N GLU A 17 16.34 -15.13 -3.75
CA GLU A 17 17.64 -15.70 -3.36
C GLU A 17 18.40 -14.89 -2.30
N ARG A 18 18.09 -13.59 -2.16
CA ARG A 18 18.72 -12.72 -1.16
C ARG A 18 17.99 -12.76 0.19
N VAL A 19 16.87 -13.45 0.29
CA VAL A 19 16.09 -13.53 1.52
C VAL A 19 16.73 -14.56 2.46
N PRO A 20 17.10 -14.18 3.70
CA PRO A 20 17.70 -15.11 4.63
C PRO A 20 16.63 -15.99 5.28
N TYR A 21 16.09 -16.95 4.52
CA TYR A 21 15.02 -17.87 4.96
C TYR A 21 15.37 -18.60 6.26
N ASP A 22 16.64 -18.94 6.47
CA ASP A 22 17.10 -19.64 7.67
C ASP A 22 17.00 -18.78 8.94
N ARG A 23 17.10 -17.45 8.81
CA ARG A 23 16.95 -16.51 9.94
C ARG A 23 15.50 -16.17 10.27
N LEU A 24 14.58 -16.48 9.35
CA LEU A 24 13.13 -16.22 9.48
C LEU A 24 12.39 -17.38 10.16
N GLY A 25 13.10 -18.44 10.56
CA GLY A 25 12.54 -19.58 11.28
C GLY A 25 11.42 -20.28 10.52
N GLN A 26 10.28 -20.50 11.16
CA GLN A 26 9.13 -21.17 10.54
C GLN A 26 8.54 -20.37 9.37
N PHE A 27 8.54 -19.03 9.46
CA PHE A 27 8.05 -18.15 8.40
C PHE A 27 8.94 -18.21 7.15
N GLY A 28 10.25 -18.37 7.36
CA GLY A 28 11.22 -18.60 6.29
C GLY A 28 10.96 -19.87 5.50
N ARG A 29 10.70 -20.99 6.19
CA ARG A 29 10.35 -22.26 5.53
C ARG A 29 9.07 -22.17 4.71
N PHE A 30 8.03 -21.53 5.24
CA PHE A 30 6.76 -21.32 4.53
C PHE A 30 6.94 -20.45 3.28
N THR A 31 7.65 -19.32 3.42
CA THR A 31 7.90 -18.41 2.28
C THR A 31 8.80 -19.04 1.22
N LYS A 32 9.81 -19.83 1.61
CA LYS A 32 10.64 -20.60 0.68
C LYS A 32 9.83 -21.64 -0.09
N TYR A 33 8.97 -22.39 0.58
CA TYR A 33 8.06 -23.34 -0.09
C TYR A 33 7.16 -22.66 -1.13
N LEU A 34 6.59 -21.50 -0.79
CA LEU A 34 5.78 -20.71 -1.72
C LEU A 34 6.58 -20.18 -2.91
N VAL A 35 7.84 -19.80 -2.71
CA VAL A 35 8.72 -19.39 -3.80
C VAL A 35 9.03 -20.59 -4.70
N ASP A 36 9.43 -21.72 -4.13
CA ASP A 36 9.88 -22.88 -4.92
C ASP A 36 8.73 -23.52 -5.72
N HIS A 37 7.51 -23.59 -5.17
CA HIS A 37 6.40 -24.31 -5.79
C HIS A 37 5.32 -23.40 -6.40
N HIS A 38 5.19 -22.16 -5.91
CA HIS A 38 4.08 -21.27 -6.24
C HIS A 38 4.53 -19.85 -6.62
N TYR A 39 5.75 -19.70 -7.17
CA TYR A 39 6.30 -18.39 -7.57
C TYR A 39 5.37 -17.55 -8.43
N LYS A 40 4.66 -18.18 -9.39
CA LYS A 40 3.69 -17.48 -10.25
C LYS A 40 2.54 -16.86 -9.44
N LEU A 41 2.04 -17.56 -8.42
CA LEU A 41 0.99 -17.04 -7.53
C LEU A 41 1.52 -15.90 -6.67
N LEU A 42 2.75 -16.00 -6.15
CA LEU A 42 3.39 -14.91 -5.41
C LEU A 42 3.56 -13.66 -6.26
N LYS A 43 4.06 -13.80 -7.50
CA LYS A 43 4.24 -12.70 -8.44
C LYS A 43 2.90 -12.06 -8.82
N ASN A 44 1.89 -12.87 -9.14
CA ASN A 44 0.57 -12.36 -9.51
C ASN A 44 -0.12 -11.66 -8.32
N GLY A 45 -0.08 -12.27 -7.13
CA GLY A 45 -0.62 -11.66 -5.91
C GLY A 45 0.11 -10.38 -5.52
N PHE A 46 1.41 -10.29 -5.77
CA PHE A 46 2.19 -9.08 -5.59
C PHE A 46 1.74 -7.95 -6.51
N TRP A 47 1.62 -8.21 -7.82
CA TRP A 47 1.13 -7.21 -8.78
C TRP A 47 -0.31 -6.79 -8.50
N LEU A 48 -1.17 -7.73 -8.09
CA LEU A 48 -2.54 -7.44 -7.71
C LEU A 48 -2.59 -6.54 -6.47
N ALA A 49 -1.80 -6.84 -5.44
CA ALA A 49 -1.71 -6.00 -4.24
C ALA A 49 -1.16 -4.60 -4.57
N TRP A 50 -0.15 -4.51 -5.43
CA TRP A 50 0.37 -3.22 -5.93
C TRP A 50 -0.69 -2.43 -6.70
N GLY A 51 -1.46 -3.10 -7.57
CA GLY A 51 -2.56 -2.49 -8.31
C GLY A 51 -3.64 -1.94 -7.40
N LEU A 52 -4.07 -2.71 -6.38
CA LEU A 52 -5.01 -2.23 -5.37
C LEU A 52 -4.48 -1.02 -4.61
N HIS A 53 -3.20 -1.01 -4.25
CA HIS A 53 -2.59 0.10 -3.51
C HIS A 53 -2.48 1.38 -4.35
N VAL A 54 -2.12 1.26 -5.63
CA VAL A 54 -2.16 2.38 -6.58
C VAL A 54 -3.59 2.88 -6.74
N ALA A 55 -4.58 1.98 -6.81
CA ALA A 55 -5.98 2.36 -6.88
C ALA A 55 -6.44 3.13 -5.63
N GLU A 56 -6.05 2.71 -4.43
CA GLU A 56 -6.31 3.44 -3.17
C GLU A 56 -5.69 4.85 -3.19
N ALA A 57 -4.43 4.95 -3.63
CA ALA A 57 -3.73 6.22 -3.72
C ALA A 57 -4.41 7.17 -4.72
N LEU A 58 -4.79 6.67 -5.92
CA LEU A 58 -5.55 7.46 -6.90
C LEU A 58 -6.94 7.84 -6.39
N TYR A 59 -7.60 6.94 -5.66
CA TYR A 59 -8.90 7.21 -5.04
C TYR A 59 -8.81 8.34 -4.01
N SER A 60 -7.73 8.42 -3.24
CA SER A 60 -7.51 9.52 -2.29
C SER A 60 -7.48 10.89 -2.97
N VAL A 61 -6.87 11.01 -4.15
CA VAL A 61 -6.83 12.25 -4.94
C VAL A 61 -8.23 12.61 -5.46
N LYS A 62 -8.97 11.62 -5.98
CA LYS A 62 -10.36 11.82 -6.42
C LYS A 62 -11.23 12.29 -5.25
N LEU A 63 -11.08 11.68 -4.09
CA LEU A 63 -11.82 12.03 -2.86
C LEU A 63 -11.47 13.44 -2.37
N CYS A 64 -10.21 13.86 -2.45
CA CYS A 64 -9.80 15.23 -2.16
C CYS A 64 -10.54 16.23 -3.06
N LYS A 65 -10.61 15.97 -4.37
CA LYS A 65 -11.34 16.82 -5.32
C LYS A 65 -12.83 16.91 -4.98
N THR A 66 -13.47 15.79 -4.68
CA THR A 66 -14.89 15.75 -4.27
C THR A 66 -15.13 16.52 -2.96
N LYS A 67 -14.17 16.53 -2.04
CA LYS A 67 -14.25 17.27 -0.77
C LYS A 67 -13.89 18.76 -0.89
N GLY A 68 -13.61 19.26 -2.10
CA GLY A 68 -13.26 20.67 -2.35
C GLY A 68 -11.81 21.02 -2.04
N ILE A 69 -10.94 20.03 -1.80
CA ILE A 69 -9.50 20.24 -1.63
C ILE A 69 -8.90 20.36 -3.02
N THR A 70 -8.80 21.58 -3.54
CA THR A 70 -8.25 21.88 -4.88
C THR A 70 -6.74 22.11 -4.89
N ASP A 71 -6.13 22.28 -3.72
CA ASP A 71 -4.69 22.48 -3.59
C ASP A 71 -3.89 21.23 -4.01
N SER A 72 -3.04 21.38 -5.02
CA SER A 72 -2.30 20.27 -5.62
C SER A 72 -1.26 19.65 -4.67
N SER A 73 -0.62 20.48 -3.85
CA SER A 73 0.37 20.03 -2.85
C SER A 73 -0.30 19.15 -1.78
N THR A 74 -1.49 19.55 -1.33
CA THR A 74 -2.28 18.79 -0.35
C THR A 74 -2.76 17.46 -0.92
N GLN A 75 -3.22 17.43 -2.18
CA GLN A 75 -3.58 16.19 -2.87
C GLN A 75 -2.40 15.24 -3.02
N GLN A 76 -1.20 15.75 -3.36
CA GLN A 76 0.02 14.95 -3.45
C GLN A 76 0.42 14.37 -2.10
N ARG A 77 0.30 15.13 -1.01
CA ARG A 77 0.56 14.62 0.34
C ARG A 77 -0.39 13.48 0.70
N TRP A 78 -1.68 13.62 0.42
CA TRP A 78 -2.67 12.55 0.63
C TRP A 78 -2.41 11.32 -0.25
N PHE A 79 -1.98 11.54 -1.50
CA PHE A 79 -1.56 10.45 -2.38
C PHE A 79 -0.35 9.70 -1.80
N ILE A 80 0.72 10.41 -1.45
CA ILE A 80 1.95 9.82 -0.90
C ILE A 80 1.65 9.10 0.42
N GLN A 81 0.87 9.72 1.31
CA GLN A 81 0.50 9.11 2.58
C GLN A 81 -0.35 7.86 2.37
N THR A 82 -1.31 7.88 1.44
CA THR A 82 -2.15 6.71 1.14
C THR A 82 -1.35 5.61 0.44
N PHE A 83 -0.38 5.98 -0.40
CA PHE A 83 0.53 5.03 -1.04
C PHE A 83 1.50 4.36 -0.05
N LEU A 84 1.86 5.03 1.06
CA LEU A 84 2.78 4.46 2.07
C LEU A 84 2.05 3.74 3.21
N PHE A 85 0.87 4.22 3.59
CA PHE A 85 0.13 3.75 4.77
C PHE A 85 -1.19 3.05 4.45
N GLY A 86 -1.66 3.08 3.20
CA GLY A 86 -2.86 2.40 2.73
C GLY A 86 -4.15 2.92 3.33
N ILE A 87 -5.06 1.99 3.62
CA ILE A 87 -6.42 2.21 4.15
C ILE A 87 -6.43 3.10 5.40
N ALA A 88 -5.39 3.06 6.25
CA ALA A 88 -5.32 3.90 7.45
C ALA A 88 -5.25 5.40 7.12
N SER A 89 -4.56 5.77 6.04
CA SER A 89 -4.55 7.14 5.53
C SER A 89 -5.90 7.49 4.90
N LEU A 90 -6.45 6.56 4.11
CA LEU A 90 -7.74 6.75 3.45
C LEU A 90 -8.88 6.94 4.45
N SER A 91 -8.89 6.18 5.55
CA SER A 91 -9.91 6.29 6.59
C SER A 91 -9.82 7.64 7.32
N HIS A 92 -8.61 8.18 7.49
CA HIS A 92 -8.42 9.52 8.02
C HIS A 92 -8.97 10.59 7.05
N LEU A 93 -8.73 10.44 5.74
CA LEU A 93 -9.31 11.31 4.71
C LEU A 93 -10.84 11.17 4.60
N LEU A 94 -11.37 9.97 4.82
CA LEU A 94 -12.81 9.71 4.82
C LEU A 94 -13.47 10.38 6.04
N ALA A 95 -12.87 10.20 7.22
CA ALA A 95 -13.26 10.78 8.50
C ALA A 95 -13.05 12.29 8.57
N TYR A 96 -12.18 12.84 7.71
CA TYR A 96 -12.07 14.27 7.48
C TYR A 96 -13.41 14.77 6.95
N ARG A 97 -14.30 15.16 7.87
CA ARG A 97 -15.45 15.99 7.56
C ARG A 97 -14.88 17.28 7.01
N THR A 98 -15.14 17.55 5.74
CA THR A 98 -15.02 18.90 5.20
C THR A 98 -15.70 19.79 6.23
N GLN A 99 -14.94 20.66 6.89
CA GLN A 99 -15.52 21.88 7.40
C GLN A 99 -16.09 22.52 6.14
N LEU A 100 -17.34 22.19 5.81
CA LEU A 100 -18.24 23.12 5.16
C LEU A 100 -18.11 24.35 6.03
N LYS A 101 -17.18 25.25 5.66
CA LYS A 101 -17.30 26.67 5.91
C LYS A 101 -18.80 26.94 5.71
N LYS A 102 -19.60 27.33 6.72
CA LYS A 102 -19.33 28.39 7.70
C LYS A 102 -18.41 29.48 7.15
N GLN A 103 -18.63 29.83 5.88
CA GLN A 103 -18.34 31.13 5.26
C GLN A 103 -19.26 31.31 4.04
N ARG A 104 -20.56 31.34 4.26
CA ARG A 104 -21.42 32.52 4.16
C ARG A 104 -22.86 32.10 4.39
#